data_AF-G8X4K3-F1
#
_entry.id   AF-G8X4K3-F1
#
_cell.length_a   1.000
_cell.length_b   1.000
_cell.length_c   1.000
_cell.angle_alpha   90.00
_cell.angle_beta   90.00
_cell.angle_gamma   90.00
#
_symmetry.space_group_name_H-M   'P 1'
#
loop_
_entity.id
_entity.type
_entity.pdbx_description
1 polymer ?
#
loop_
_entity_poly.entity_id
_entity_poly.type
_entity_poly.pdbx_seq_one_letter_code
_entity_poly.pdbx_strand_id
1 'polypeptide(L)'
;MYIKGITLSVLGFLMANCYDAREEVITEVDKEGSIETEMTIEPIDKEKDLVITKHKVWTNGALNKEVIYKDTVPALGEYEEENENGEKIKGKKEYEIYFTAK
;
A
#
# COMPACT_ATOMS: atom_id res chain seq x y z
N MET A 1 59.21 -34.48 -19.09
CA MET A 1 58.20 -34.11 -18.07
C MET A 1 57.23 -33.15 -18.76
N TYR A 2 56.24 -33.66 -19.51
CA TYR A 2 54.85 -33.89 -19.07
C TYR A 2 54.21 -32.60 -18.50
N ILE A 3 53.04 -32.08 -18.88
CA ILE A 3 51.90 -32.52 -19.68
C ILE A 3 51.11 -31.24 -20.05
N LYS A 4 50.66 -31.17 -21.30
CA LYS A 4 49.41 -30.59 -21.84
C LYS A 4 48.83 -29.33 -21.18
N GLY A 5 48.86 -28.22 -21.93
CA GLY A 5 47.88 -27.15 -21.81
C GLY A 5 46.48 -27.68 -22.15
N ILE A 6 45.61 -27.72 -21.14
CA ILE A 6 44.17 -27.96 -21.30
C ILE A 6 43.50 -26.59 -21.19
N THR A 7 43.36 -25.94 -22.34
CA THR A 7 42.41 -24.85 -22.53
C THR A 7 41.17 -25.47 -23.18
N LEU A 8 40.14 -25.80 -22.40
CA LEU A 8 38.78 -25.89 -22.93
C LEU A 8 37.73 -25.92 -21.82
N SER A 9 36.72 -25.07 -21.99
CA SER A 9 35.40 -25.14 -21.36
C SER A 9 35.22 -24.47 -19.99
N VAL A 10 35.37 -23.14 -19.97
CA VAL A 10 34.60 -22.25 -19.08
C VAL A 10 33.47 -21.64 -19.92
N LEU A 11 32.46 -22.43 -20.28
CA LEU A 11 31.30 -21.97 -21.05
C LEU A 11 29.99 -22.65 -20.61
N GLY A 12 29.78 -22.76 -19.29
CA GLY A 12 28.63 -23.51 -18.76
C GLY A 12 28.01 -22.93 -17.50
N PHE A 13 28.05 -21.60 -17.29
CA PHE A 13 27.53 -21.01 -16.04
C PHE A 13 26.72 -19.71 -16.23
N LEU A 14 25.95 -19.60 -17.32
CA LEU A 14 25.15 -18.38 -17.58
C LEU A 14 23.63 -18.55 -17.60
N MET A 15 23.06 -19.69 -17.19
CA MET A 15 21.60 -19.83 -17.18
C MET A 15 21.07 -20.44 -15.89
N ALA A 16 20.99 -19.61 -14.85
CA ALA A 16 20.08 -19.80 -13.72
C ALA A 16 19.84 -18.46 -13.00
N ASN A 17 19.24 -17.48 -13.68
CA ASN A 17 18.51 -16.42 -12.99
C ASN A 17 17.04 -16.55 -13.39
N CYS A 18 16.37 -17.50 -12.76
CA CYS A 18 14.92 -17.49 -12.68
C CYS A 18 14.56 -16.40 -11.67
N TYR A 19 14.42 -15.17 -12.15
CA TYR A 19 14.00 -14.05 -11.32
C TYR A 19 12.48 -14.16 -11.16
N ASP A 20 12.04 -14.81 -10.09
CA ASP A 20 10.66 -14.68 -9.62
C ASP A 20 10.46 -13.21 -9.26
N ALA A 21 9.70 -12.49 -10.09
CA ALA A 21 9.27 -11.14 -9.80
C ALA A 21 8.28 -11.19 -8.62
N ARG A 22 8.81 -11.27 -7.41
CA ARG A 22 8.05 -10.93 -6.21
C ARG A 22 7.77 -9.44 -6.30
N GLU A 23 6.49 -9.06 -6.29
CA GLU A 23 6.11 -7.66 -6.13
C GLU A 23 6.80 -7.14 -4.86
N GLU A 24 7.77 -6.25 -5.03
CA GLU A 24 8.43 -5.60 -3.90
C GLU A 24 7.36 -4.81 -3.17
N VAL A 25 7.07 -5.22 -1.93
CA VAL A 25 6.31 -4.39 -1.01
C VAL A 25 7.20 -3.20 -0.69
N ILE A 26 6.98 -2.09 -1.40
CA ILE A 26 7.73 -0.85 -1.24
C ILE A 26 7.40 -0.29 0.14
N THR A 27 8.35 -0.36 1.08
CA THR A 27 8.19 0.18 2.44
C THR A 27 8.58 1.65 2.55
N GLU A 28 9.18 2.22 1.50
CA GLU A 28 9.70 3.58 1.49
C GLU A 28 9.22 4.35 0.24
N VAL A 29 8.73 5.57 0.43
CA VAL A 29 8.28 6.43 -0.66
C VAL A 29 9.49 6.98 -1.43
N ASP A 30 9.50 6.81 -2.75
CA ASP A 30 10.50 7.44 -3.63
C ASP A 30 10.36 8.96 -3.59
N LYS A 31 11.39 9.66 -3.12
CA LYS A 31 11.34 11.12 -2.96
C LYS A 31 11.81 11.87 -4.20
N GLU A 32 12.33 11.18 -5.21
CA GLU A 32 12.79 11.81 -6.45
C GLU A 32 11.63 12.18 -7.38
N GLY A 33 10.52 11.44 -7.33
CA GLY A 33 9.31 11.75 -8.09
C GLY A 33 8.13 10.86 -7.73
N SER A 34 7.38 11.23 -6.68
CA SER A 34 6.18 10.49 -6.29
C SER A 34 5.09 11.38 -5.70
N ILE A 35 3.87 10.84 -5.67
CA ILE A 35 2.75 11.41 -4.94
C ILE A 35 2.27 10.33 -3.96
N GLU A 36 2.41 10.62 -2.67
CA GLU A 36 1.90 9.80 -1.57
C GLU A 36 0.53 10.35 -1.17
N THR A 37 -0.48 9.47 -1.14
CA THR A 37 -1.84 9.82 -0.71
C THR A 37 -2.21 9.01 0.53
N GLU A 38 -2.56 9.70 1.60
CA GLU A 38 -3.05 9.12 2.85
C GLU A 38 -4.52 9.50 3.02
N MET A 39 -5.37 8.52 3.32
CA MET A 39 -6.79 8.72 3.59
C MET A 39 -7.10 8.23 5.00
N THR A 40 -7.80 9.05 5.77
CA THR A 40 -8.23 8.73 7.14
C THR A 40 -9.69 9.07 7.30
N ILE A 41 -10.43 8.20 8.01
CA ILE A 41 -11.83 8.43 8.35
C ILE A 41 -11.91 8.48 9.88
N GLU A 42 -12.40 9.59 10.42
CA GLU A 42 -12.54 9.82 11.86
C GLU A 42 -14.01 10.01 12.21
N PRO A 43 -14.58 9.24 13.17
CA PRO A 43 -15.96 9.44 13.58
C PRO A 43 -16.13 10.76 14.34
N ILE A 44 -17.09 11.60 13.94
CA ILE A 44 -17.43 12.85 14.64
C ILE A 44 -18.58 12.58 15.62
N ASP A 45 -19.72 12.10 15.11
CA ASP A 45 -20.92 11.80 15.88
C ASP A 45 -21.70 10.63 15.26
N LYS A 46 -22.98 10.45 15.62
CA LYS A 46 -23.80 9.34 15.12
C LYS A 46 -24.28 9.52 13.67
N GLU A 47 -24.23 10.74 13.15
CA GLU A 47 -24.74 11.09 11.83
C GLU A 47 -23.61 11.40 10.84
N LYS A 48 -22.41 11.75 11.33
CA LYS A 48 -21.32 12.23 10.48
C LYS A 48 -19.95 11.67 10.87
N ASP A 49 -19.16 11.41 9.84
CA ASP A 49 -17.72 11.12 9.92
C ASP A 49 -16.93 12.19 9.16
N LEU A 50 -15.67 12.39 9.54
CA LEU A 50 -14.72 13.26 8.87
C LEU A 50 -13.81 12.43 7.96
N VAL A 51 -13.78 12.75 6.68
CA VAL A 51 -12.79 12.20 5.74
C VAL A 51 -11.66 13.21 5.59
N ILE A 52 -10.44 12.75 5.86
CA ILE A 52 -9.22 13.52 5.69
C ILE A 52 -8.42 12.86 4.57
N THR A 53 -8.12 13.61 3.51
CA THR A 53 -7.22 13.18 2.44
C THR A 53 -6.00 14.07 2.42
N LYS A 54 -4.82 13.47 2.48
CA LYS A 54 -3.54 14.15 2.50
C LYS A 54 -2.69 13.69 1.32
N HIS A 55 -2.32 14.63 0.46
CA HIS A 55 -1.40 14.38 -0.66
C HIS A 55 -0.05 15.04 -0.38
N LYS A 56 1.02 14.24 -0.42
CA LYS A 56 2.41 14.71 -0.36
C LYS A 56 3.05 14.51 -1.72
N VAL A 57 3.55 15.57 -2.32
CA VAL A 57 4.26 15.55 -3.61
C VAL A 57 5.76 15.66 -3.33
N TRP A 58 6.49 14.60 -3.67
CA TRP A 58 7.94 14.53 -3.52
C TRP A 58 8.61 14.67 -4.88
N THR A 59 9.60 15.56 -4.95
CA THR A 59 10.41 15.77 -6.17
C THR A 59 11.83 16.16 -5.77
N ASN A 60 12.84 15.66 -6.47
CA ASN A 60 14.25 15.99 -6.23
C ASN A 60 14.68 15.77 -4.77
N GLY A 61 14.24 14.68 -4.16
CA GLY A 61 14.59 14.28 -2.79
C GLY A 61 13.88 15.10 -1.69
N ALA A 62 12.96 15.99 -2.03
CA ALA A 62 12.31 16.91 -1.09
C ALA A 62 10.77 16.90 -1.19
N LEU A 63 10.11 17.16 -0.05
CA LEU A 63 8.67 17.41 -0.02
C LEU A 63 8.41 18.79 -0.64
N ASN A 64 7.85 18.80 -1.85
CA ASN A 64 7.59 20.02 -2.59
C ASN A 64 6.24 20.63 -2.18
N LYS A 65 5.23 19.78 -2.00
CA LYS A 65 3.88 20.22 -1.71
C LYS A 65 3.17 19.25 -0.78
N GLU A 66 2.41 19.80 0.15
CA GLU A 66 1.45 19.07 0.96
C GLU A 66 0.06 19.71 0.77
N VAL A 67 -0.94 18.88 0.46
CA VAL A 67 -2.33 19.32 0.31
C VAL A 67 -3.21 18.48 1.21
N ILE A 68 -3.96 19.12 2.09
CA ILE A 68 -4.88 18.46 3.02
C ILE A 68 -6.29 18.91 2.68
N TYR A 69 -7.15 17.94 2.35
CA TYR A 69 -8.57 18.13 2.19
C TYR A 69 -9.30 17.45 3.36
N LYS A 70 -10.29 18.15 3.91
CA LYS A 70 -11.16 17.66 4.97
C LYS A 70 -12.59 17.89 4.57
N ASP A 71 -13.42 16.87 4.67
CA ASP A 71 -14.84 16.96 4.39
C ASP A 71 -15.64 16.01 5.30
N THR A 72 -16.92 16.30 5.47
CA THR A 72 -17.83 15.46 6.27
C THR A 72 -18.68 14.57 5.36
N VAL A 73 -18.84 13.32 5.75
CA VAL A 73 -19.72 12.35 5.08
C VAL A 73 -20.73 11.76 6.07
N PRO A 74 -21.87 11.22 5.62
CA PRO A 74 -22.84 10.58 6.50
C PRO A 74 -22.29 9.30 7.12
N ALA A 75 -22.41 9.14 8.44
CA ALA A 75 -22.00 7.93 9.14
C ALA A 75 -22.81 6.71 8.70
N LEU A 76 -22.15 5.55 8.59
CA LEU A 76 -22.79 4.28 8.17
C LEU A 76 -23.60 3.61 9.29
N GLY A 77 -23.45 4.08 10.53
CA GLY A 77 -24.11 3.55 11.71
C GLY A 77 -23.48 2.25 12.24
N GLU A 78 -24.27 1.53 13.04
CA GLU A 78 -23.85 0.30 13.70
C GLU A 78 -24.52 -0.92 13.06
N TYR A 79 -23.91 -2.09 13.24
CA TYR A 79 -24.52 -3.38 12.97
C TYR A 79 -24.69 -4.18 14.26
N GLU A 80 -25.69 -5.05 14.29
CA GLU A 80 -25.93 -6.01 15.36
C GLU A 80 -26.06 -7.38 14.71
N GLU A 81 -25.19 -8.31 15.08
CA GLU A 81 -25.15 -9.68 14.57
C GLU A 81 -25.18 -10.67 15.74
N GLU A 82 -25.72 -11.86 15.52
CA GLU A 82 -25.76 -12.94 16.51
C GLU A 82 -24.66 -13.95 16.19
N ASN A 83 -23.81 -14.27 17.16
CA ASN A 83 -22.77 -15.28 16.98
C ASN A 83 -23.33 -16.71 17.08
N GLU A 84 -22.48 -17.71 16.81
CA GLU A 84 -22.87 -19.13 16.86
C GLU A 84 -23.39 -19.59 18.24
N ASN A 85 -23.09 -18.84 19.30
CA ASN A 85 -23.53 -19.12 20.67
C ASN A 85 -24.84 -18.39 21.05
N GLY A 86 -25.43 -17.63 20.14
CA GLY A 86 -26.65 -16.85 20.37
C GLY A 86 -26.41 -15.48 21.05
N GLU A 87 -25.16 -15.03 21.13
CA GLU A 87 -24.82 -13.73 21.72
C GLU A 87 -24.85 -12.63 20.68
N LYS A 88 -25.42 -11.48 21.05
CA LYS A 88 -25.48 -10.29 20.20
C LYS A 88 -24.16 -9.51 20.24
N ILE A 89 -23.49 -9.42 19.11
CA ILE A 89 -22.29 -8.61 18.88
C ILE A 89 -22.71 -7.33 18.16
N LYS A 90 -22.18 -6.19 18.62
CA LYS A 90 -22.37 -4.89 17.98
C LYS A 90 -21.05 -4.36 17.47
N GLY A 91 -21.06 -3.73 16.30
CA GLY A 91 -19.90 -3.08 15.73
C GLY A 91 -20.28 -1.85 14.92
N LYS A 92 -19.29 -1.02 14.59
CA LYS A 92 -19.46 0.09 13.66
C LYS A 92 -19.26 -0.42 12.24
N LYS A 93 -20.09 0.05 11.31
CA LYS A 93 -19.86 -0.23 9.89
C LYS A 93 -18.67 0.58 9.39
N GLU A 94 -17.86 -0.03 8.55
CA GLU A 94 -16.68 0.58 7.94
C GLU A 94 -16.92 0.90 6.46
N TYR A 95 -16.25 1.93 5.96
CA TYR A 95 -16.33 2.29 4.56
C TYR A 95 -15.42 1.40 3.72
N GLU A 96 -15.88 1.03 2.54
CA GLU A 96 -15.02 0.47 1.50
C GLU A 96 -14.45 1.61 0.65
N ILE A 97 -13.12 1.69 0.56
CA ILE A 97 -12.43 2.72 -0.20
C ILE A 97 -11.92 2.12 -1.50
N TYR A 98 -12.36 2.68 -2.62
CA TYR A 98 -11.96 2.26 -3.96
C TYR A 98 -11.04 3.32 -4.58
N PHE A 99 -9.85 2.91 -5.02
CA PHE A 99 -8.94 3.76 -5.77
C PHE A 99 -8.99 3.40 -7.26
N THR A 100 -9.18 4.40 -8.12
CA THR A 100 -9.14 4.22 -9.58
C THR A 100 -8.14 5.21 -10.16
N ALA A 101 -7.07 4.70 -10.76
CA ALA A 101 -6.13 5.48 -11.55
C ALA A 101 -6.56 5.47 -13.03
N LYS A 102 -6.33 6.57 -13.75
CA LYS A 102 -6.60 6.71 -15.19
C LYS A 102 -5.34 7.12 -15.92
#